data_AF-A0A9E3NU35-F1
#
_entry.id   AF-A0A9E3NU35-F1
#
_cell.length_a   1.000
_cell.length_b   1.000
_cell.length_c   1.000
_cell.angle_alpha   90.00
_cell.angle_beta   90.00
_cell.angle_gamma   90.00
#
_symmetry.space_group_name_H-M   'P 1'
#
loop_
_entity.id
_entity.type
_entity.pdbx_description
1 polymer ?
#
loop_
_entity_poly.entity_id
_entity_poly.type
_entity_poly.pdbx_seq_one_letter_code
_entity_poly.pdbx_strand_id
1 'polypeptide(L)'
;MRRAAAILTGGLVLAGCRSCDERTVARTDASAQPSMPTGLLLPPPSAPSGDGGADLRIARDAKGGPYAELQVAAEGDRPDKKGLERWKSDSRFVPLDAMTILHEAFARALPGFDLFLPRLFSPEALARLSSELVAFETEWSSVSDVSLAKKRWSSSSQVRDLRDDGEWLATRAMLAQTAREIADLARDLSAKGKSLWVIGM
;
A
#
# COMPACT_ATOMS: atom_id res chain seq x y z
N MET A 1 38.81 -12.38 -53.06
CA MET A 1 38.44 -13.75 -53.51
C MET A 1 37.42 -14.33 -52.54
N ARG A 2 36.44 -15.15 -53.01
CA ARG A 2 35.43 -15.91 -52.21
C ARG A 2 34.48 -15.01 -51.36
N ARG A 3 33.16 -14.90 -51.57
CA ARG A 3 32.10 -15.67 -52.28
C ARG A 3 31.57 -16.92 -51.53
N ALA A 4 30.42 -16.74 -50.86
CA ALA A 4 29.32 -17.67 -50.53
C ALA A 4 28.12 -16.77 -50.10
N ALA A 5 26.85 -16.85 -50.53
CA ALA A 5 25.94 -17.96 -50.92
C ALA A 5 25.62 -18.91 -49.74
N ALA A 6 24.45 -19.50 -49.49
CA ALA A 6 23.12 -19.59 -50.15
C ALA A 6 22.10 -20.25 -49.15
N ILE A 7 20.74 -20.27 -49.26
CA ILE A 7 19.69 -19.55 -50.04
C ILE A 7 18.27 -20.03 -49.54
N LEU A 8 17.16 -19.34 -49.89
CA LEU A 8 15.71 -19.75 -49.75
C LEU A 8 15.11 -19.83 -48.32
N THR A 9 13.79 -19.70 -48.06
CA THR A 9 12.55 -19.81 -48.89
C THR A 9 11.48 -18.85 -48.28
N GLY A 10 10.76 -17.98 -48.99
CA GLY A 10 9.48 -18.26 -49.69
C GLY A 10 8.24 -17.89 -48.83
N GLY A 11 7.19 -17.20 -49.30
CA GLY A 11 6.98 -16.59 -50.62
C GLY A 11 5.64 -15.82 -50.75
N LEU A 12 5.47 -15.16 -51.91
CA LEU A 12 4.26 -14.57 -52.51
C LEU A 12 3.30 -13.69 -51.67
N VAL A 13 3.38 -12.39 -51.93
CA VAL A 13 2.23 -11.46 -51.94
C VAL A 13 1.87 -11.18 -53.40
N LEU A 14 0.60 -11.30 -53.80
CA LEU A 14 0.11 -10.81 -55.10
C LEU A 14 -1.42 -10.59 -55.09
N ALA A 15 -1.86 -9.69 -55.97
CA ALA A 15 -3.23 -9.18 -56.19
C ALA A 15 -3.83 -8.32 -55.05
N GLY A 16 -4.48 -7.19 -55.33
CA GLY A 16 -4.66 -6.51 -56.62
C GLY A 16 -5.74 -5.41 -56.53
N CYS A 17 -5.44 -4.20 -57.00
CA CYS A 17 -6.39 -3.09 -56.94
C CYS A 17 -7.56 -3.27 -57.92
N ARG A 18 -8.77 -2.87 -57.52
CA ARG A 18 -9.72 -2.18 -58.42
C ARG A 18 -10.78 -1.37 -57.67
N SER A 19 -10.93 -0.12 -58.08
CA SER A 19 -12.01 0.78 -57.68
C SER A 19 -13.33 0.43 -58.39
N CYS A 20 -14.46 0.72 -57.75
CA CYS A 20 -15.77 0.98 -58.35
C CYS A 20 -16.46 2.07 -57.50
N ASP A 21 -17.23 2.93 -58.15
CA ASP A 21 -17.53 4.28 -57.66
C ASP A 21 -18.99 4.50 -57.19
N GLU A 22 -19.17 5.62 -56.49
CA GLU A 22 -20.33 6.51 -56.43
C GLU A 22 -21.74 6.00 -56.03
N ARG A 23 -22.26 6.51 -54.89
CA ARG A 23 -23.55 7.24 -54.90
C ARG A 23 -23.83 8.18 -53.71
N THR A 24 -24.42 9.32 -54.06
CA THR A 24 -24.70 10.51 -53.24
C THR A 24 -26.20 10.88 -53.38
N VAL A 25 -26.88 11.68 -52.53
CA VAL A 25 -26.51 12.52 -51.37
C VAL A 25 -27.64 12.45 -50.33
N ALA A 26 -27.36 12.61 -49.03
CA ALA A 26 -28.34 13.21 -48.10
C ALA A 26 -27.64 14.05 -47.01
N ARG A 27 -28.01 15.33 -46.93
CA ARG A 27 -27.46 16.35 -46.03
C ARG A 27 -28.57 16.82 -45.10
N THR A 28 -28.40 16.73 -43.78
CA THR A 28 -29.29 17.41 -42.83
C THR A 28 -28.51 17.85 -41.60
N ASP A 29 -28.98 18.95 -41.01
CA ASP A 29 -28.24 19.83 -40.11
C ASP A 29 -28.17 19.33 -38.66
N ALA A 30 -27.40 20.05 -37.84
CA ALA A 30 -27.15 19.75 -36.44
C ALA A 30 -28.42 19.84 -35.55
N SER A 31 -28.52 18.96 -34.54
CA SER A 31 -28.92 19.32 -33.16
C SER A 31 -28.85 18.13 -32.20
N ALA A 32 -28.61 18.44 -30.92
CA ALA A 32 -28.82 17.59 -29.74
C ALA A 32 -28.09 16.22 -29.67
N GLN A 33 -26.84 16.24 -29.17
CA GLN A 33 -26.45 15.17 -28.25
C GLN A 33 -27.22 15.35 -26.94
N PRO A 34 -27.80 14.30 -26.33
CA PRO A 34 -28.41 14.42 -25.01
C PRO A 34 -27.32 14.71 -23.97
N SER A 35 -27.41 15.88 -23.34
CA SER A 35 -26.61 16.21 -22.18
C SER A 35 -26.97 15.25 -21.05
N MET A 36 -26.03 14.40 -20.63
CA MET A 36 -26.22 13.60 -19.42
C MET A 36 -26.45 14.56 -18.24
N PRO A 37 -27.52 14.39 -17.44
CA PRO A 37 -27.83 15.33 -16.38
C PRO A 37 -26.70 15.32 -15.34
N THR A 38 -26.06 16.48 -15.15
CA THR A 38 -25.11 16.70 -14.06
C THR A 38 -25.91 16.88 -12.76
N GLY A 39 -26.38 15.76 -12.21
CA GLY A 39 -27.21 15.73 -11.01
C GLY A 39 -26.90 14.50 -10.18
N LEU A 40 -26.55 14.70 -8.91
CA LEU A 40 -26.32 13.66 -7.90
C LEU A 40 -25.14 12.73 -8.20
N LEU A 41 -23.94 13.33 -8.36
CA LEU A 41 -22.77 12.71 -7.75
C LEU A 41 -23.00 12.70 -6.22
N LEU A 42 -23.52 11.60 -5.71
CA LEU A 42 -23.45 11.30 -4.29
C LEU A 42 -21.96 11.39 -3.88
N PRO A 43 -21.59 12.15 -2.84
CA PRO A 43 -20.27 12.01 -2.27
C PRO A 43 -20.08 10.54 -1.86
N PRO A 44 -18.86 9.98 -1.94
CA PRO A 44 -18.61 8.64 -1.41
C PRO A 44 -19.12 8.60 0.04
N PRO A 45 -19.81 7.52 0.46
CA PRO A 45 -20.39 7.47 1.79
C PRO A 45 -19.28 7.73 2.81
N SER A 46 -19.46 8.78 3.60
CA SER A 46 -18.55 9.11 4.69
C SER A 46 -18.37 7.86 5.54
N ALA A 47 -17.11 7.53 5.87
CA ALA A 47 -16.79 6.31 6.59
C ALA A 47 -17.69 6.16 7.83
N PRO A 48 -18.28 4.97 8.07
CA PRO A 48 -19.26 4.79 9.13
C PRO A 48 -18.64 5.19 10.47
N SER A 49 -19.24 6.19 11.10
CA SER A 49 -18.84 6.64 12.42
C SER A 49 -19.33 5.63 13.46
N GLY A 50 -18.41 4.87 14.04
CA GLY A 50 -18.67 3.99 15.18
C GLY A 50 -19.22 2.62 14.81
N ASP A 51 -18.31 1.70 14.52
CA ASP A 51 -18.48 0.31 14.96
C ASP A 51 -17.13 -0.19 15.50
N GLY A 52 -17.15 -1.08 16.50
CA GLY A 52 -16.01 -1.38 17.38
C GLY A 52 -14.88 -2.23 16.78
N GLY A 53 -14.80 -2.35 15.45
CA GLY A 53 -13.70 -3.01 14.78
C GLY A 53 -12.53 -2.05 14.59
N ALA A 54 -11.39 -2.33 15.21
CA ALA A 54 -10.19 -1.52 14.97
C ALA A 54 -9.81 -1.61 13.49
N ASP A 55 -9.88 -0.48 12.78
CA ASP A 55 -9.27 -0.36 11.46
C ASP A 55 -7.76 -0.61 11.64
N LEU A 56 -7.18 -1.41 10.75
CA LEU A 56 -5.74 -1.69 10.75
C LEU A 56 -4.99 -0.87 9.70
N ARG A 57 -5.71 -0.15 8.83
CA ARG A 57 -5.14 0.62 7.73
C ARG A 57 -4.46 1.90 8.19
N ILE A 58 -3.54 2.36 7.35
CA ILE A 58 -2.88 3.66 7.53
C ILE A 58 -3.90 4.80 7.35
N ALA A 59 -4.12 5.58 8.40
CA ALA A 59 -4.80 6.86 8.33
C ALA A 59 -3.83 7.98 7.91
N ARG A 60 -4.35 9.03 7.25
CA ARG A 60 -3.60 10.22 6.85
C ARG A 60 -3.98 11.48 7.63
N ASP A 61 -5.22 11.54 8.11
CA ASP A 61 -5.79 12.70 8.80
C ASP A 61 -6.25 12.35 10.23
N ALA A 62 -5.39 11.70 11.01
CA ALA A 62 -5.67 11.40 12.41
C ALA A 62 -5.40 12.61 13.32
N LYS A 63 -6.19 12.75 14.39
CA LYS A 63 -6.02 13.77 15.45
C LYS A 63 -6.41 13.15 16.80
N GLY A 64 -5.42 12.61 17.50
CA GLY A 64 -5.62 11.79 18.69
C GLY A 64 -5.84 10.30 18.36
N GLY A 65 -5.98 9.49 19.42
CA GLY A 65 -6.22 8.04 19.33
C GLY A 65 -4.95 7.18 19.37
N PRO A 66 -5.11 5.85 19.53
CA PRO A 66 -4.01 4.89 19.64
C PRO A 66 -3.42 4.61 18.25
N TYR A 67 -2.46 5.43 17.82
CA TYR A 67 -1.70 5.24 16.59
C TYR A 67 -0.19 5.34 16.87
N ALA A 68 0.64 4.68 16.07
CA ALA A 68 2.01 5.13 15.85
C ALA A 68 2.03 6.12 14.68
N GLU A 69 2.70 7.24 14.88
CA GLU A 69 2.94 8.24 13.84
C GLU A 69 4.27 7.93 13.15
N LEU A 70 4.22 7.79 11.82
CA LEU A 70 5.38 7.66 10.93
C LEU A 70 5.64 9.03 10.29
N GLN A 71 6.76 9.66 10.64
CA GLN A 71 7.15 10.97 10.11
C GLN A 71 8.47 10.85 9.33
N VAL A 72 8.58 11.49 8.17
CA VAL A 72 9.88 11.66 7.51
C VAL A 72 10.73 12.59 8.39
N ALA A 73 11.91 12.13 8.77
CA ALA A 73 12.81 12.92 9.61
C ALA A 73 13.37 14.13 8.85
N ALA A 74 13.57 15.24 9.58
CA ALA A 74 14.22 16.40 9.00
C ALA A 74 15.73 16.14 8.80
N GLU A 75 16.37 16.91 7.92
CA GLU A 75 17.82 16.81 7.71
C GLU A 75 18.56 17.16 9.02
N GLY A 76 19.49 16.28 9.43
CA GLY A 76 20.24 16.43 10.67
C GLY A 76 19.52 15.96 11.95
N ASP A 77 18.30 15.40 11.86
CA ASP A 77 17.63 14.78 13.01
C ASP A 77 18.45 13.62 13.61
N ARG A 78 18.36 13.47 14.93
CA ARG A 78 19.13 12.49 15.71
C ARG A 78 18.26 11.73 16.71
N PRO A 79 18.62 10.50 17.11
CA PRO A 79 17.81 9.69 18.04
C PRO A 79 17.54 10.33 19.41
N ASP A 80 18.37 11.28 19.84
CA ASP A 80 18.26 12.03 21.10
C ASP A 80 17.44 13.33 21.00
N LYS A 81 16.89 13.65 19.81
CA LYS A 81 16.04 14.83 19.59
C LYS A 81 14.82 14.81 20.50
N LYS A 82 14.62 15.90 21.23
CA LYS A 82 13.48 16.12 22.13
C LYS A 82 12.44 17.03 21.47
N GLY A 83 11.19 16.93 21.91
CA GLY A 83 10.12 17.81 21.42
C GLY A 83 9.78 17.62 19.95
N LEU A 84 9.64 16.36 19.50
CA LEU A 84 9.13 16.07 18.16
C LEU A 84 7.72 16.67 18.03
N GLU A 85 7.54 17.51 17.02
CA GLU A 85 6.22 17.97 16.57
C GLU A 85 5.38 16.74 16.18
N ARG A 86 4.10 16.73 16.52
CA ARG A 86 3.17 15.61 16.24
C ARG A 86 2.03 16.05 15.34
N TRP A 87 1.36 15.09 14.72
CA TRP A 87 0.20 15.31 13.85
C TRP A 87 0.53 16.12 12.60
N LYS A 88 1.72 15.92 12.02
CA LYS A 88 2.14 16.62 10.81
C LYS A 88 1.31 16.15 9.62
N SER A 89 0.99 17.06 8.69
CA SER A 89 0.14 16.76 7.53
C SER A 89 0.78 15.80 6.51
N ASP A 90 2.09 15.57 6.60
CA ASP A 90 2.85 14.60 5.82
C ASP A 90 3.07 13.26 6.55
N SER A 91 2.59 13.13 7.79
CA SER A 91 2.67 11.90 8.58
C SER A 91 1.75 10.81 8.05
N ARG A 92 2.07 9.56 8.40
CA ARG A 92 1.17 8.40 8.27
C ARG A 92 0.88 7.83 9.64
N PHE A 93 -0.37 7.51 9.94
CA PHE A 93 -0.81 7.05 11.24
C PHE A 93 -1.20 5.57 11.16
N VAL A 94 -0.41 4.70 11.78
CA VAL A 94 -0.65 3.26 11.81
C VAL A 94 -1.34 2.91 13.12
N PRO A 95 -2.53 2.28 13.10
CA PRO A 95 -3.25 1.87 14.31
C PRO A 95 -2.37 1.06 15.28
N LEU A 96 -2.52 1.28 16.58
CA LEU A 96 -1.66 0.64 17.59
C LEU A 96 -1.81 -0.89 17.59
N ASP A 97 -3.02 -1.40 17.31
CA ASP A 97 -3.26 -2.85 17.15
C ASP A 97 -2.49 -3.43 15.95
N ALA A 98 -2.47 -2.72 14.82
CA ALA A 98 -1.66 -3.09 13.66
C ALA A 98 -0.16 -3.07 14.00
N MET A 99 0.32 -2.00 14.65
CA MET A 99 1.71 -1.89 15.09
C MET A 99 2.12 -2.95 16.12
N THR A 100 1.19 -3.41 16.97
CA THR A 100 1.44 -4.48 17.94
C THR A 100 1.68 -5.81 17.24
N ILE A 101 0.96 -6.11 16.16
CA ILE A 101 1.20 -7.31 15.34
C ILE A 101 2.49 -7.16 14.52
N LEU A 102 2.75 -5.97 13.96
CA LEU A 102 3.96 -5.68 13.17
C LEU A 102 5.22 -5.51 14.01
N HIS A 103 5.11 -5.41 15.34
CA HIS A 103 6.20 -5.05 16.26
C HIS A 103 7.48 -5.90 16.04
N GLU A 104 7.34 -7.20 15.81
CA GLU A 104 8.49 -8.09 15.63
C GLU A 104 9.33 -7.74 14.39
N ALA A 105 8.68 -7.32 13.30
CA ALA A 105 9.38 -6.85 12.08
C ALA A 105 10.14 -5.54 12.34
N PHE A 106 9.55 -4.61 13.11
CA PHE A 106 10.22 -3.38 13.52
C PHE A 106 11.41 -3.66 14.47
N ALA A 107 11.26 -4.61 15.40
CA ALA A 107 12.31 -4.99 16.35
C ALA A 107 13.47 -5.78 15.70
N ARG A 108 13.21 -6.58 14.65
CA ARG A 108 14.27 -7.19 13.83
C ARG A 108 15.02 -6.14 13.00
N ALA A 109 14.31 -5.17 12.44
CA ALA A 109 14.91 -4.10 11.64
C ALA A 109 15.76 -3.13 12.47
N LEU A 110 15.31 -2.79 13.69
CA LEU A 110 15.99 -1.91 14.65
C LEU A 110 16.03 -2.56 16.05
N PRO A 111 17.14 -3.20 16.44
CA PRO A 111 17.27 -3.79 17.77
C PRO A 111 17.05 -2.76 18.90
N GLY A 112 16.22 -3.09 19.88
CA GLY A 112 15.81 -2.15 20.93
C GLY A 112 14.71 -1.17 20.49
N PHE A 113 14.02 -1.44 19.37
CA PHE A 113 12.72 -0.85 19.07
C PHE A 113 11.77 -1.09 20.25
N ASP A 114 11.09 -0.02 20.63
CA ASP A 114 10.03 0.01 21.64
C ASP A 114 8.96 0.92 21.05
N LEU A 115 7.73 0.42 20.94
CA LEU A 115 6.63 1.13 20.29
C LEU A 115 6.28 2.43 21.04
N PHE A 116 6.47 2.48 22.36
CA PHE A 116 6.07 3.60 23.22
C PHE A 116 7.15 4.69 23.35
N LEU A 117 8.31 4.49 22.71
CA LEU A 117 9.39 5.47 22.69
C LEU A 117 9.64 5.93 21.25
N PRO A 118 9.92 7.23 21.00
CA PRO A 118 10.35 7.67 19.69
C PRO A 118 11.59 6.89 19.22
N ARG A 119 11.56 6.43 17.96
CA ARG A 119 12.65 5.69 17.32
C ARG A 119 12.92 6.23 15.93
N LEU A 120 14.18 6.59 15.68
CA LEU A 120 14.66 7.04 14.37
C LEU A 120 15.25 5.85 13.61
N PHE A 121 14.63 5.48 12.50
CA PHE A 121 15.15 4.48 11.56
C PHE A 121 16.05 5.17 10.54
N SER A 122 17.33 4.80 10.52
CA SER A 122 18.29 5.21 9.48
C SER A 122 17.94 4.57 8.12
N PRO A 123 18.55 5.03 6.99
CA PRO A 123 18.32 4.42 5.68
C PRO A 123 18.58 2.91 5.64
N GLU A 124 19.58 2.43 6.38
CA GLU A 124 19.91 1.01 6.49
C GLU A 124 18.89 0.23 7.32
N ALA A 125 18.40 0.81 8.41
CA ALA A 125 17.32 0.23 9.22
C ALA A 125 16.01 0.20 8.44
N LEU A 126 15.75 1.18 7.57
CA LEU A 126 14.60 1.20 6.66
C LEU A 126 14.68 0.16 5.54
N ALA A 127 15.88 -0.10 4.99
CA ALA A 127 16.08 -1.21 4.06
C ALA A 127 15.72 -2.54 4.72
N ARG A 128 16.21 -2.78 5.95
CA ARG A 128 15.86 -3.96 6.75
C ARG A 128 14.37 -4.03 7.04
N LEU A 129 13.75 -2.93 7.47
CA LEU A 129 12.32 -2.85 7.76
C LEU A 129 11.48 -3.22 6.53
N SER A 130 11.84 -2.76 5.33
CA SER A 130 11.16 -3.17 4.10
C SER A 130 11.27 -4.68 3.86
N SER A 131 12.41 -5.30 4.16
CA SER A 131 12.59 -6.76 3.98
C SER A 131 11.82 -7.56 5.03
N GLU A 132 11.88 -7.17 6.30
CA GLU A 132 11.16 -7.81 7.40
C GLU A 132 9.63 -7.72 7.22
N LEU A 133 9.11 -6.59 6.73
CA LEU A 133 7.68 -6.43 6.46
C LEU A 133 7.20 -7.28 5.27
N VAL A 134 8.03 -7.50 4.24
CA VAL A 134 7.71 -8.41 3.12
C VAL A 134 7.76 -9.88 3.56
N ALA A 135 8.71 -10.23 4.43
CA ALA A 135 8.74 -11.56 5.06
C ALA A 135 7.50 -11.79 5.94
N PHE A 136 7.14 -10.80 6.77
CA PHE A 136 5.90 -10.80 7.55
C PHE A 136 4.66 -10.93 6.67
N GLU A 137 4.54 -10.15 5.58
CA GLU A 137 3.37 -10.23 4.68
C GLU A 137 3.21 -11.64 4.09
N THR A 138 4.33 -12.29 3.74
CA THR A 138 4.35 -13.66 3.22
C THR A 138 3.89 -14.68 4.29
N GLU A 139 4.43 -14.57 5.50
CA GLU A 139 4.04 -15.40 6.65
C GLU A 139 2.55 -15.23 7.01
N TRP A 140 2.12 -13.99 7.16
CA TRP A 140 0.78 -13.59 7.52
C TRP A 140 -0.26 -14.06 6.50
N SER A 141 0.05 -13.91 5.20
CA SER A 141 -0.81 -14.37 4.11
C SER A 141 -0.89 -15.89 3.98
N SER A 142 0.11 -16.62 4.50
CA SER A 142 0.14 -18.10 4.44
C SER A 142 -0.87 -18.78 5.36
N VAL A 143 -1.36 -18.08 6.39
CA VAL A 143 -2.33 -18.64 7.35
C VAL A 143 -3.74 -18.59 6.78
N SER A 144 -4.31 -19.77 6.56
CA SER A 144 -5.59 -19.98 5.86
C SER A 144 -6.83 -19.69 6.69
N ASP A 145 -6.78 -19.99 7.99
CA ASP A 145 -7.94 -20.06 8.87
C ASP A 145 -7.72 -19.35 10.21
N VAL A 146 -8.82 -18.92 10.82
CA VAL A 146 -8.85 -18.17 12.08
C VAL A 146 -8.30 -19.00 13.25
N SER A 147 -8.46 -20.32 13.23
CA SER A 147 -8.00 -21.19 14.32
C SER A 147 -6.48 -21.29 14.39
N LEU A 148 -5.80 -21.35 13.25
CA LEU A 148 -4.35 -21.27 13.16
C LEU A 148 -3.84 -19.85 13.48
N ALA A 149 -4.54 -18.81 12.98
CA ALA A 149 -4.18 -17.42 13.28
C ALA A 149 -4.21 -17.12 14.78
N LYS A 150 -5.28 -17.52 15.49
CA LYS A 150 -5.41 -17.37 16.95
C LYS A 150 -4.34 -18.10 17.75
N LYS A 151 -3.84 -19.24 17.27
CA LYS A 151 -2.72 -19.95 17.92
C LYS A 151 -1.41 -19.19 17.75
N ARG A 152 -1.14 -18.68 16.54
CA ARG A 152 0.11 -18.00 16.18
C ARG A 152 0.24 -16.60 16.79
N TRP A 153 -0.84 -15.82 16.77
CA TRP A 153 -0.89 -14.44 17.27
C TRP A 153 -1.83 -14.30 18.48
N SER A 154 -1.75 -15.25 19.41
CA SER A 154 -2.61 -15.32 20.62
C SER A 154 -2.50 -14.10 21.56
N SER A 155 -1.40 -13.34 21.47
CA SER A 155 -1.18 -12.07 22.19
C SER A 155 -1.93 -10.88 21.59
N SER A 156 -2.34 -10.94 20.32
CA SER A 156 -3.11 -9.89 19.66
C SER A 156 -4.59 -10.03 19.99
N SER A 157 -5.18 -9.03 20.64
CA SER A 157 -6.63 -8.87 20.78
C SER A 157 -7.33 -8.99 19.43
N GLN A 158 -6.86 -8.22 18.45
CA GLN A 158 -7.42 -8.18 17.10
C GLN A 158 -7.50 -9.56 16.42
N VAL A 159 -6.56 -10.48 16.68
CA VAL A 159 -6.60 -11.84 16.12
C VAL A 159 -7.36 -12.80 17.04
N ARG A 160 -7.13 -12.72 18.36
CA ARG A 160 -7.77 -13.57 19.37
C ARG A 160 -9.29 -13.44 19.37
N ASP A 161 -9.80 -12.24 19.12
CA ASP A 161 -11.21 -11.90 19.34
C ASP A 161 -12.06 -12.05 18.05
N LEU A 162 -11.45 -12.40 16.90
CA LEU A 162 -12.12 -12.73 15.62
C LEU A 162 -13.14 -13.87 15.78
N ARG A 163 -14.29 -13.77 15.12
CA ARG A 163 -15.39 -14.75 15.23
C ARG A 163 -15.25 -15.92 14.27
N ASP A 164 -14.82 -15.66 13.04
CA ASP A 164 -14.81 -16.64 11.94
C ASP A 164 -13.72 -16.37 10.87
N ASP A 165 -13.66 -17.26 9.87
CA ASP A 165 -12.71 -17.18 8.76
C ASP A 165 -12.96 -15.99 7.81
N GLY A 166 -14.17 -15.42 7.78
CA GLY A 166 -14.49 -14.22 7.01
C GLY A 166 -13.88 -12.97 7.62
N GLU A 167 -14.00 -12.81 8.94
CA GLU A 167 -13.30 -11.76 9.69
C GLU A 167 -11.78 -11.94 9.64
N TRP A 168 -11.28 -13.18 9.69
CA TRP A 168 -9.87 -13.46 9.45
C TRP A 168 -9.44 -13.00 8.05
N LEU A 169 -10.17 -13.36 6.99
CA LEU A 169 -9.82 -12.97 5.62
C LEU A 169 -9.75 -11.44 5.45
N ALA A 170 -10.71 -10.71 6.02
CA ALA A 170 -10.73 -9.24 6.01
C ALA A 170 -9.56 -8.64 6.79
N THR A 171 -9.35 -9.08 8.03
CA THR A 171 -8.23 -8.66 8.90
C THR A 171 -6.89 -8.95 8.25
N ARG A 172 -6.75 -10.13 7.65
CA ARG A 172 -5.54 -10.58 6.94
C ARG A 172 -5.22 -9.64 5.78
N ALA A 173 -6.22 -9.32 4.95
CA ALA A 173 -6.05 -8.41 3.83
C ALA A 173 -5.69 -6.98 4.27
N MET A 174 -6.34 -6.43 5.30
CA MET A 174 -6.07 -5.08 5.80
C MET A 174 -4.65 -4.94 6.37
N LEU A 175 -4.19 -5.92 7.17
CA LEU A 175 -2.84 -5.86 7.72
C LEU A 175 -1.75 -6.15 6.67
N ALA A 176 -2.01 -7.03 5.70
CA ALA A 176 -1.11 -7.27 4.57
C ALA A 176 -0.91 -5.98 3.74
N GLN A 177 -1.99 -5.29 3.41
CA GLN A 177 -1.93 -3.97 2.74
C GLN A 177 -1.12 -2.97 3.57
N THR A 178 -1.36 -2.90 4.88
CA THR A 178 -0.67 -1.98 5.79
C THR A 178 0.83 -2.27 5.88
N ALA A 179 1.22 -3.53 6.03
CA ALA A 179 2.62 -3.96 6.02
C ALA A 179 3.31 -3.57 4.70
N ARG A 180 2.64 -3.78 3.56
CA ARG A 180 3.15 -3.42 2.24
C ARG A 180 3.32 -1.90 2.06
N GLU A 181 2.33 -1.10 2.47
CA GLU A 181 2.40 0.36 2.37
C GLU A 181 3.53 0.97 3.24
N ILE A 182 3.84 0.36 4.39
CA ILE A 182 4.99 0.73 5.23
C ILE A 182 6.30 0.23 4.58
N ALA A 183 6.34 -0.98 4.05
CA ALA A 183 7.51 -1.54 3.38
C ALA A 183 7.93 -0.71 2.16
N ASP A 184 6.96 -0.26 1.35
CA ASP A 184 7.20 0.59 0.19
C ASP A 184 7.67 2.00 0.60
N LEU A 185 7.10 2.58 1.67
CA LEU A 185 7.60 3.83 2.26
C LEU A 185 9.05 3.68 2.74
N ALA A 186 9.35 2.61 3.48
CA ALA A 186 10.69 2.36 4.02
C ALA A 186 11.72 2.17 2.88
N ARG A 187 11.36 1.45 1.82
CA ARG A 187 12.20 1.27 0.63
C ARG A 187 12.46 2.59 -0.11
N ASP A 188 11.44 3.41 -0.31
CA ASP A 188 11.53 4.71 -0.99
C ASP A 188 12.41 5.71 -0.20
N LEU A 189 12.22 5.78 1.12
CA LEU A 189 13.04 6.64 1.98
C LEU A 189 14.48 6.16 2.08
N SER A 190 14.71 4.85 2.21
CA SER A 190 16.04 4.24 2.20
C SER A 190 16.80 4.56 0.91
N ALA A 191 16.16 4.36 -0.25
CA ALA A 191 16.73 4.68 -1.57
C ALA A 191 17.04 6.18 -1.75
N LYS A 192 16.36 7.06 -1.01
CA LYS A 192 16.59 8.52 -0.97
C LYS A 192 17.56 8.97 0.12
N GLY A 193 18.17 8.05 0.88
CA GLY A 193 19.03 8.37 2.02
C GLY A 193 18.32 9.08 3.18
N LYS A 194 16.99 8.98 3.25
CA LYS A 194 16.16 9.63 4.28
C LYS A 194 15.92 8.69 5.46
N SER A 195 15.72 9.29 6.63
CA SER A 195 15.34 8.58 7.86
C SER A 195 13.86 8.76 8.19
N LEU A 196 13.31 7.89 9.01
CA LEU A 196 11.90 7.91 9.45
C LEU A 196 11.82 7.87 10.98
N TRP A 197 11.03 8.77 11.57
CA TRP A 197 10.59 8.64 12.96
C TRP A 197 9.38 7.73 13.04
N VAL A 198 9.42 6.80 14.01
CA VAL A 198 8.27 6.03 14.49
C VAL A 198 7.98 6.52 15.91
N ILE A 199 6.75 6.99 16.16
CA ILE A 199 6.37 7.65 17.41
C ILE A 199 5.03 7.09 17.91
N GLY A 200 5.03 6.19 18.90
CA GLY A 200 3.81 5.66 19.51
C GLY A 200 2.97 6.67 20.30
N MET A 201 1.79 6.23 20.72
CA MET A 201 0.82 6.93 21.57
C MET A 201 0.13 5.95 22.52
#